data_AF-A0AAX3N983-F1
#
_entry.id   AF-A0AAX3N983-F1
#
_cell.length_a   1.000
_cell.length_b   1.000
_cell.length_c   1.000
_cell.angle_alpha   90.00
_cell.angle_beta   90.00
_cell.angle_gamma   90.00
#
_symmetry.space_group_name_H-M   'P 1'
#
loop_
_entity.id
_entity.type
_entity.pdbx_description
1 polymer ?
#
loop_
_entity_poly.entity_id
_entity_poly.type
_entity_poly.pdbx_seq_one_letter_code
_entity_poly.pdbx_strand_id
1 'polypeptide(L)' 'MSIRFMKPLKSDIQLHTAKLDQEPILVFNSYELVGSGSIEEITEYSVKVRGNRYFKGVHTFKYAQ' A
#
# COMPACT_ATOMS: atom_id res chain seq x y z
N MET A 1 17.87 5.13 -17.61
CA MET A 1 16.88 5.34 -16.53
C MET A 1 16.57 3.98 -15.92
N SER A 2 16.81 3.80 -14.61
CA SER A 2 16.67 2.51 -13.93
C SER A 2 15.19 2.20 -13.67
N ILE A 3 14.72 1.01 -14.05
CA ILE A 3 13.34 0.51 -13.87
C ILE A 3 13.14 0.11 -12.40
N ARG A 4 13.28 1.05 -11.47
CA ARG A 4 13.07 0.84 -10.01
C ARG A 4 11.82 1.53 -9.48
N PHE A 5 10.79 1.73 -10.30
CA PHE A 5 9.61 2.45 -9.84
C PHE A 5 8.68 1.56 -9.01
N MET A 6 8.51 1.93 -7.74
CA MET A 6 7.43 1.53 -6.81
C MET A 6 7.32 0.02 -6.59
N LYS A 7 8.20 -0.52 -5.73
CA LYS A 7 8.18 -1.93 -5.34
C LYS A 7 6.81 -2.30 -4.73
N PRO A 8 6.09 -3.30 -5.29
CA PRO A 8 4.80 -3.70 -4.77
C PRO A 8 4.90 -4.41 -3.43
N LEU A 9 3.94 -4.13 -2.57
CA LEU A 9 3.70 -4.76 -1.27
C LEU A 9 2.72 -5.91 -1.48
N LYS A 10 3.24 -7.12 -1.72
CA LYS A 10 2.45 -8.31 -2.07
C LYS A 10 2.09 -9.20 -0.87
N SER A 11 2.85 -9.12 0.21
CA SER A 11 2.62 -9.95 1.40
C SER A 11 2.20 -9.12 2.61
N ASP A 12 1.50 -9.76 3.53
CA ASP A 12 1.10 -9.13 4.80
C ASP A 12 2.31 -8.68 5.60
N ILE A 13 3.41 -9.44 5.59
CA ILE A 13 4.67 -9.04 6.24
C ILE A 13 5.15 -7.68 5.69
N GLN A 14 5.13 -7.48 4.37
CA GLN A 14 5.55 -6.22 3.76
C GLN A 14 4.63 -5.06 4.16
N LEU A 15 3.31 -5.29 4.21
CA LEU A 15 2.35 -4.28 4.69
C LEU A 15 2.59 -3.94 6.16
N HIS A 16 2.82 -4.94 7.01
CA HIS A 16 3.10 -4.75 8.43
C HIS A 16 4.43 -4.02 8.67
N THR A 17 5.48 -4.34 7.90
CA THR A 17 6.74 -3.60 7.92
C THR A 17 6.53 -2.14 7.52
N ALA A 18 5.86 -1.88 6.39
CA ALA A 18 5.57 -0.50 5.96
C ALA A 18 4.76 0.30 7.00
N LYS A 19 3.82 -0.36 7.70
CA LYS A 19 3.09 0.23 8.81
C LYS A 19 4.00 0.58 10.00
N LEU A 20 4.86 -0.36 10.42
CA LEU A 20 5.75 -0.18 11.57
C LEU A 20 6.77 0.94 11.31
N ASP A 21 7.33 0.98 10.11
CA ASP A 21 8.31 1.98 9.70
C ASP A 21 7.65 3.32 9.32
N GLN A 22 6.31 3.39 9.39
CA GLN A 22 5.50 4.54 8.96
C GLN A 22 5.76 4.99 7.51
N GLU A 23 6.26 4.09 6.67
CA GLU A 23 6.61 4.40 5.29
C GLU A 23 5.36 4.76 4.48
N PRO A 24 5.42 5.84 3.67
CA PRO A 24 4.32 6.20 2.80
C PRO A 24 4.14 5.17 1.69
N ILE A 25 2.90 4.76 1.47
CA ILE A 25 2.52 3.85 0.39
C ILE A 25 1.57 4.54 -0.58
N LEU A 26 1.49 3.97 -1.78
CA LEU A 26 0.56 4.33 -2.83
C LEU A 26 -0.42 3.17 -3.04
N VAL A 27 -1.70 3.51 -3.24
CA VAL A 27 -2.78 2.57 -3.47
C VAL A 27 -3.31 2.74 -4.88
N PHE A 28 -3.31 1.67 -5.64
CA PHE A 28 -3.79 1.65 -7.02
C PHE A 28 -5.01 0.76 -7.17
N ASN A 29 -5.97 1.19 -7.97
CA ASN A 29 -6.98 0.33 -8.58
C ASN A 29 -6.58 0.11 -10.04
N SER A 30 -6.22 -1.12 -10.40
CA SER A 30 -5.60 -1.43 -11.69
C SER A 30 -4.37 -0.55 -11.96
N TYR A 31 -4.51 0.50 -12.79
CA TYR A 31 -3.42 1.42 -13.15
C TYR A 31 -3.63 2.84 -12.61
N GLU A 32 -4.72 3.10 -11.89
CA GLU A 32 -5.07 4.43 -11.39
C GLU A 32 -4.67 4.58 -9.93
N LEU A 33 -3.98 5.68 -9.59
CA LEU A 33 -3.66 6.03 -8.22
C LEU A 33 -4.92 6.55 -7.52
N VAL A 34 -5.40 5.80 -6.53
CA VAL A 34 -6.66 6.10 -5.81
C VAL A 34 -6.44 6.44 -4.33
N GLY A 35 -5.20 6.34 -3.85
CA GLY A 35 -4.86 6.62 -2.45
C GLY A 35 -3.37 6.72 -2.20
N SER A 36 -3.02 7.42 -1.14
CA SER A 36 -1.64 7.49 -0.65
C SER A 36 -1.58 7.85 0.84
N GLY A 37 -0.50 7.44 1.50
CA GLY A 37 -0.21 7.77 2.90
C GLY A 37 0.37 6.59 3.66
N SER A 38 0.56 6.78 4.97
CA SER A 38 1.00 5.72 5.87
C SER A 38 -0.18 4.81 6.25
N ILE A 39 0.12 3.55 6.51
CA ILE A 39 -0.89 2.55 6.90
C ILE A 39 -1.30 2.76 8.36
N GLU A 40 -2.60 2.86 8.62
CA GLU A 40 -3.19 2.96 9.96
C GLU A 40 -3.57 1.58 10.51
N GLU A 41 -4.16 0.73 9.68
CA GLU A 41 -4.74 -0.57 10.08
C GLU A 41 -4.56 -1.59 8.96
N ILE A 42 -4.31 -2.84 9.32
CA ILE A 42 -4.27 -3.98 8.40
C ILE A 42 -5.20 -5.03 9.00
N THR A 43 -6.16 -5.48 8.20
CA THR A 43 -6.97 -6.67 8.49
C THR A 43 -6.64 -7.77 7.50
N GLU A 44 -7.27 -8.93 7.65
CA GLU A 44 -7.14 -10.03 6.68
C GLU A 44 -7.45 -9.55 5.24
N TYR A 45 -8.53 -8.77 5.07
CA TYR A 45 -9.05 -8.41 3.76
C TYR A 45 -8.76 -6.98 3.30
N SER A 46 -8.33 -6.09 4.21
CA SER A 46 -8.24 -4.66 3.89
C SER A 46 -7.07 -3.94 4.57
N VAL A 47 -6.68 -2.82 4.00
CA VAL A 47 -5.67 -1.91 4.52
C VAL A 47 -6.30 -0.53 4.66
N LYS A 48 -6.18 0.08 5.83
CA LYS A 48 -6.61 1.47 6.08
C LYS A 48 -5.43 2.40 5.89
N VAL A 49 -5.56 3.39 5.01
CA VAL A 49 -4.55 4.40 4.70
C VAL A 49 -5.22 5.76 4.79
N ARG A 50 -4.73 6.60 5.71
CA ARG A 50 -5.17 8.00 5.88
C ARG A 50 -6.70 8.15 5.98
N GLY A 51 -7.34 7.34 6.83
CA GLY A 51 -8.80 7.30 7.00
C GLY A 51 -9.57 6.44 6.00
N ASN A 52 -9.00 6.11 4.83
CA ASN A 52 -9.68 5.35 3.77
C ASN A 52 -9.34 3.86 3.82
N ARG A 53 -10.31 2.99 3.52
CA ARG A 53 -10.14 1.53 3.56
C ARG A 53 -10.11 0.94 2.14
N TYR A 54 -9.09 0.12 1.87
CA TYR A 54 -8.82 -0.47 0.57
C TYR A 54 -8.73 -2.00 0.67
N PHE A 55 -9.47 -2.72 -0.18
CA PHE A 55 -9.49 -4.19 -0.18
C PHE A 55 -8.27 -4.79 -0.90
N LYS A 56 -7.60 -5.76 -0.29
CA LYS A 56 -6.40 -6.42 -0.82
C LYS A 56 -6.65 -7.21 -2.11
N GLY A 57 -7.88 -7.69 -2.32
CA GLY A 57 -8.28 -8.39 -3.56
C GLY A 57 -8.61 -7.47 -4.74
N VAL A 58 -8.70 -6.16 -4.51
CA VAL A 58 -9.10 -5.16 -5.53
C VAL A 58 -7.97 -4.16 -5.79
N HIS A 59 -7.23 -3.79 -4.75
CA HIS A 59 -6.22 -2.75 -4.81
C HIS A 59 -4.82 -3.36 -4.76
N THR A 60 -3.88 -2.68 -5.41
CA THR A 60 -2.46 -2.97 -5.26
C THR A 60 -1.80 -1.87 -4.44
N PHE A 61 -0.86 -2.28 -3.58
CA PHE A 61 -0.12 -1.39 -2.70
C PHE A 61 1.33 -1.36 -3.14
N LYS A 62 1.96 -0.19 -3.15
CA LYS A 62 3.37 -0.02 -3.50
C LYS A 62 4.01 1.01 -2.58
N TYR A 63 5.31 0.89 -2.34
CA TYR A 63 6.04 1.98 -1.69
C TYR A 63 6.02 3.25 -2.54
N ALA A 64 5.98 4.41 -1.89
CA ALA A 64 5.98 5.73 -2.56
C ALA A 64 7.37 6.22 -3.00
N GLN A 65 8.38 5.34 -3.04
CA GLN A 65 9.78 5.64 -3.40
C GLN A 65 9.95 6.29 -4.77
#